data_AF-A0A1Q6Y540-F1
#
_entry.id   AF-A0A1Q6Y540-F1
#
_cell.length_a   1.000
_cell.length_b   1.000
_cell.length_c   1.000
_cell.angle_alpha   90.00
_cell.angle_beta   90.00
_cell.angle_gamma   90.00
#
_symmetry.space_group_name_H-M   'P 1'
#
loop_
_entity.id
_entity.type
_entity.pdbx_description
1 polymer ?
#
loop_
_entity_poly.entity_id
_entity_poly.type
_entity_poly.pdbx_seq_one_letter_code
_entity_poly.pdbx_strand_id
1 'polypeptide(L)'
;IHYPTDSGLLGDGARVLTRTMKKITELTGRAGTKLRNRMRTIGHRVMEIARTSRSKGPQVQERLKQGYRKLLTTTRKVVNQAKRFRKEIASGVKRAKDHEQKLVLQGLRKDLETMLPRVRQVIRQSRARVLGGDVHVAGKLVSIFEPSTEVIRKGKASKPTEFGKMVKIQEAENQIITHYQVFAKRPNDADLLVPAVQKHEEQFGRVPQLVAGDAGFYSASNEAELSEMGVKQISVPNRSTKSPERRRHQKKRSFRRGQKWRTGVEGRISVLKRRHGLNRCRYRGDAGMQRWVGLGVIADNLINIGRFLAANDTG
;
A
#
# COMPACT_ATOMS: atom_id res chain seq x y z
N ILE A 1 -5.41 -4.97 3.55
CA ILE A 1 -4.43 -5.29 4.62
C ILE A 1 -5.15 -5.09 5.94
N HIS A 2 -5.09 -6.04 6.88
CA HIS A 2 -5.64 -5.81 8.23
C HIS A 2 -4.68 -4.92 9.03
N TYR A 3 -5.14 -4.31 10.12
CA TYR A 3 -4.28 -3.40 10.88
C TYR A 3 -2.98 -4.11 11.35
N PRO A 4 -1.79 -3.63 10.95
CA PRO A 4 -0.56 -4.41 11.03
C PRO A 4 0.13 -4.27 12.38
N THR A 5 -0.13 -5.22 13.28
CA THR A 5 0.61 -5.37 14.53
C THR A 5 1.83 -6.27 14.34
N ASP A 6 2.90 -6.02 15.08
CA ASP A 6 4.11 -6.85 15.02
C ASP A 6 3.80 -8.32 15.40
N SER A 7 2.97 -8.56 16.42
CA SER A 7 2.50 -9.91 16.77
C SER A 7 1.67 -10.56 15.66
N GLY A 8 0.78 -9.81 14.99
CA GLY A 8 -0.01 -10.29 13.86
C GLY A 8 0.87 -10.71 12.68
N LEU A 9 1.85 -9.87 12.31
CA LEU A 9 2.79 -10.16 11.22
C LEU A 9 3.67 -11.40 11.53
N LEU A 10 4.11 -11.57 12.79
CA LEU A 10 4.83 -12.77 13.22
C LEU A 10 3.96 -14.03 13.12
N GLY A 11 2.69 -13.91 13.51
CA GLY A 11 1.70 -14.99 13.41
C GLY A 11 1.43 -15.40 11.97
N ASP A 12 1.21 -14.42 11.09
CA ASP A 12 1.01 -14.63 9.66
C ASP A 12 2.23 -15.27 9.00
N GLY A 13 3.42 -14.77 9.34
CA GLY A 13 4.69 -15.31 8.84
C GLY A 13 4.87 -16.77 9.19
N ALA A 14 4.63 -17.12 10.45
CA ALA A 14 4.70 -18.50 10.90
C ALA A 14 3.63 -19.39 10.26
N ARG A 15 2.40 -18.86 10.05
CA ARG A 15 1.31 -19.58 9.39
C ARG A 15 1.68 -19.97 7.97
N VAL A 16 2.18 -19.01 7.19
CA VAL A 16 2.56 -19.25 5.79
C VAL A 16 3.70 -20.25 5.71
N LEU A 17 4.79 -20.06 6.47
CA LEU A 17 5.92 -20.99 6.48
C LEU A 17 5.48 -22.41 6.88
N THR A 18 4.64 -22.54 7.91
CA THR A 18 4.13 -23.84 8.36
C THR A 18 3.26 -24.50 7.30
N ARG A 19 2.37 -23.74 6.63
CA ARG A 19 1.51 -24.27 5.57
C ARG A 19 2.33 -24.74 4.37
N THR A 20 3.34 -23.98 3.95
CA THR A 20 4.24 -24.37 2.86
C THR A 20 5.01 -25.64 3.22
N MET A 21 5.54 -25.74 4.45
CA MET A 21 6.22 -26.97 4.90
C MET A 21 5.27 -28.18 5.00
N LYS A 22 3.99 -27.99 5.34
CA LYS A 22 2.99 -29.08 5.32
C LYS A 22 2.83 -29.64 3.91
N LYS A 23 2.58 -28.77 2.92
CA LYS A 23 2.49 -29.15 1.50
C LYS A 23 3.74 -29.87 1.01
N ILE A 24 4.93 -29.39 1.39
CA ILE A 24 6.20 -30.07 1.08
C ILE A 24 6.24 -31.47 1.69
N THR A 25 5.79 -31.63 2.94
CA THR A 25 5.77 -32.94 3.62
C THR A 25 4.77 -33.89 2.96
N GLU A 26 3.62 -33.40 2.52
CA GLU A 26 2.62 -34.18 1.77
C GLU A 26 3.21 -34.71 0.44
N LEU A 27 3.97 -33.88 -0.28
CA LEU A 27 4.58 -34.25 -1.55
C LEU A 27 5.83 -35.15 -1.43
N THR A 28 6.62 -34.96 -0.38
CA THR A 28 7.95 -35.62 -0.24
C THR A 28 7.97 -36.75 0.79
N GLY A 29 6.83 -37.00 1.45
CA GLY A 29 6.73 -37.95 2.55
C GLY A 29 7.55 -37.54 3.78
N ARG A 30 7.97 -38.53 4.57
CA ARG A 30 8.67 -38.32 5.86
C ARG A 30 10.19 -38.14 5.71
N ALA A 31 10.71 -37.90 4.50
CA ALA A 31 12.15 -37.74 4.26
C ALA A 31 12.71 -36.47 4.93
N GLY A 32 13.91 -36.57 5.52
CA GLY A 32 14.61 -35.44 6.14
C GLY A 32 13.95 -34.90 7.42
N THR A 33 14.03 -33.58 7.64
CA THR A 33 13.50 -32.93 8.84
C THR A 33 11.98 -33.17 8.97
N LYS A 34 11.55 -33.75 10.11
CA LYS A 34 10.13 -33.87 10.48
C LYS A 34 9.54 -32.48 10.77
N LEU A 35 8.35 -32.21 10.21
CA LEU A 35 7.61 -30.99 10.51
C LEU A 35 7.14 -30.97 11.97
N ARG A 36 7.41 -29.87 12.68
CA ARG A 36 6.91 -29.63 14.03
C ARG A 36 6.02 -28.40 14.01
N ASN A 37 4.71 -28.62 13.98
CA ASN A 37 3.73 -27.54 13.95
C ASN A 37 3.71 -26.79 15.29
N ARG A 38 3.96 -25.48 15.25
CA ARG A 38 3.97 -24.59 16.43
C ARG A 38 2.82 -23.57 16.43
N MET A 39 1.87 -23.71 15.51
CA MET A 39 0.80 -22.72 15.32
C MET A 39 -0.12 -22.56 16.53
N ARG A 40 -0.36 -23.63 17.30
CA ARG A 40 -1.14 -23.53 18.55
C ARG A 40 -0.46 -22.58 19.54
N THR A 41 0.84 -22.77 19.79
CA THR A 41 1.62 -21.89 20.68
C THR A 41 1.69 -20.47 20.14
N ILE A 42 1.92 -20.30 18.84
CA ILE A 42 1.98 -18.97 18.21
C ILE A 42 0.64 -18.24 18.32
N GLY A 43 -0.46 -18.91 17.98
CA GLY A 43 -1.81 -18.35 18.10
C GLY A 43 -2.12 -17.90 19.53
N HIS A 44 -1.79 -18.75 20.52
CA HIS A 44 -1.92 -18.38 21.93
C HIS A 44 -1.14 -17.11 22.28
N ARG A 45 0.14 -17.02 21.90
CA ARG A 45 0.97 -15.83 22.20
C ARG A 45 0.49 -14.58 21.47
N VAL A 46 0.02 -14.69 20.24
CA VAL A 46 -0.56 -13.56 19.50
C VAL A 46 -1.82 -13.03 20.20
N MET A 47 -2.71 -13.93 20.63
CA MET A 47 -3.92 -13.57 21.37
C MET A 47 -3.62 -12.98 22.74
N GLU A 48 -2.67 -13.56 23.48
CA GLU A 48 -2.19 -13.04 24.77
C GLU A 48 -1.69 -11.59 24.62
N ILE A 49 -0.80 -11.33 23.66
CA ILE A 49 -0.29 -9.98 23.37
C ILE A 49 -1.43 -9.02 23.00
N ALA A 50 -2.38 -9.46 22.17
CA ALA A 50 -3.52 -8.63 21.77
C ALA A 50 -4.39 -8.25 22.97
N ARG A 51 -4.67 -9.19 23.90
CA ARG A 51 -5.42 -8.92 25.13
C ARG A 51 -4.64 -7.96 26.05
N THR A 52 -3.37 -8.24 26.30
CA THR A 52 -2.51 -7.40 27.15
C THR A 52 -2.39 -5.97 26.60
N SER A 53 -2.35 -5.80 25.27
CA SER A 53 -2.25 -4.47 24.65
C SER A 53 -3.49 -3.58 24.86
N ARG A 54 -4.62 -4.16 25.28
CA ARG A 54 -5.86 -3.43 25.61
C ARG A 54 -5.97 -3.08 27.09
N SER A 55 -5.11 -3.66 27.94
CA SER A 55 -5.10 -3.42 29.38
C SER A 55 -4.39 -2.10 29.71
N LYS A 56 -4.72 -1.51 30.88
CA LYS A 56 -4.08 -0.30 31.41
C LYS A 56 -3.22 -0.66 32.64
N GLY A 57 -2.15 0.11 32.87
CA GLY A 57 -1.33 0.02 34.08
C GLY A 57 0.17 -0.16 33.83
N PRO A 58 1.01 0.13 34.84
CA PRO A 58 2.48 0.14 34.70
C PRO A 58 3.07 -1.24 34.37
N GLN A 59 2.45 -2.33 34.84
CA GLN A 59 2.90 -3.71 34.59
C GLN A 59 2.64 -4.20 33.15
N VAL A 60 1.82 -3.50 32.37
CA VAL A 60 1.42 -3.92 31.01
C VAL A 60 2.63 -3.98 30.08
N GLN A 61 3.53 -3.01 30.17
CA GLN A 61 4.72 -2.93 29.32
C GLN A 61 5.64 -4.14 29.50
N GLU A 62 5.88 -4.57 30.74
CA GLU A 62 6.75 -5.72 30.98
C GLU A 62 6.07 -7.03 30.54
N ARG A 63 4.77 -7.19 30.79
CA ARG A 63 4.00 -8.34 30.28
C ARG A 63 4.02 -8.41 28.75
N LEU A 64 3.90 -7.28 28.06
CA LEU A 64 4.05 -7.21 26.60
C LEU A 64 5.45 -7.66 26.17
N LYS A 65 6.51 -7.11 26.77
CA LYS A 65 7.90 -7.50 26.46
C LYS A 65 8.10 -9.01 26.65
N GLN A 66 7.61 -9.59 27.73
CA GLN A 66 7.65 -11.04 27.97
C GLN A 66 6.87 -11.84 26.91
N GLY A 67 5.66 -11.42 26.56
CA GLY A 67 4.86 -12.03 25.50
C GLY A 67 5.60 -12.03 24.15
N TYR A 68 6.21 -10.90 23.78
CA TYR A 68 7.01 -10.77 22.58
C TYR A 68 8.29 -11.62 22.61
N ARG A 69 9.00 -11.72 23.75
CA ARG A 69 10.16 -12.63 23.90
C ARG A 69 9.76 -14.08 23.59
N LYS A 70 8.63 -14.56 24.14
CA LYS A 70 8.11 -15.92 23.91
C LYS A 70 7.68 -16.14 22.45
N LEU A 71 6.99 -15.16 21.86
CA LEU A 71 6.56 -15.22 20.46
C LEU A 71 7.77 -15.25 19.51
N LEU A 72 8.71 -14.33 19.67
CA LEU A 72 9.94 -14.25 18.85
C LEU A 72 10.73 -15.55 18.90
N THR A 73 10.90 -16.15 20.08
CA THR A 73 11.57 -17.45 20.23
C THR A 73 10.87 -18.55 19.45
N THR A 74 9.54 -18.61 19.52
CA THR A 74 8.76 -19.63 18.82
C THR A 74 8.79 -19.43 17.31
N THR A 75 8.67 -18.18 16.84
CA THR A 75 8.76 -17.84 15.41
C THR A 75 10.15 -18.14 14.84
N ARG A 76 11.23 -17.87 15.59
CA ARG A 76 12.61 -18.27 15.19
C ARG A 76 12.73 -19.77 14.97
N LYS A 77 12.11 -20.60 15.84
CA LYS A 77 12.09 -22.07 15.66
C LYS A 77 11.40 -22.47 14.36
N VAL A 78 10.31 -21.79 13.97
CA VAL A 78 9.63 -22.01 12.68
C VAL A 78 10.51 -21.60 11.51
N VAL A 79 11.14 -20.42 11.57
CA VAL A 79 12.07 -19.93 10.54
C VAL A 79 13.23 -20.91 10.34
N ASN A 80 13.83 -21.41 11.42
CA ASN A 80 14.93 -22.36 11.35
C ASN A 80 14.51 -23.70 10.74
N GLN A 81 13.29 -24.18 11.02
CA GLN A 81 12.75 -25.37 10.37
C GLN A 81 12.51 -25.14 8.88
N ALA A 82 11.93 -24.00 8.49
CA ALA A 82 11.73 -23.64 7.09
C ALA A 82 13.05 -23.51 6.30
N LYS A 83 14.11 -22.98 6.92
CA LYS A 83 15.46 -22.98 6.33
C LYS A 83 15.98 -24.38 6.06
N ARG A 84 15.77 -25.33 6.97
CA ARG A 84 16.16 -26.74 6.78
C ARG A 84 15.38 -27.38 5.64
N PHE A 85 14.05 -27.21 5.61
CA PHE A 85 13.21 -27.70 4.51
C PHE A 85 13.71 -27.18 3.15
N ARG A 86 14.00 -25.89 3.03
CA ARG A 86 14.57 -25.30 1.81
C ARG A 86 15.90 -25.97 1.44
N LYS A 87 16.81 -26.17 2.40
CA LYS A 87 18.12 -26.81 2.17
C LYS A 87 17.94 -28.27 1.72
N GLU A 88 17.03 -29.01 2.34
CA GLU A 88 16.75 -30.41 2.03
C GLU A 88 16.10 -30.61 0.65
N ILE A 89 15.31 -29.65 0.17
CA ILE A 89 14.86 -29.67 -1.23
C ILE A 89 16.05 -29.44 -2.16
N ALA A 90 16.91 -28.47 -1.84
CA ALA A 90 18.08 -28.14 -2.68
C ALA A 90 19.11 -29.28 -2.75
N SER A 91 19.36 -29.99 -1.64
CA SER A 91 20.26 -31.14 -1.61
C SER A 91 19.61 -32.45 -2.06
N GLY A 92 18.33 -32.42 -2.41
CA GLY A 92 17.58 -33.62 -2.79
C GLY A 92 17.38 -34.62 -1.64
N VAL A 93 17.35 -34.19 -0.38
CA VAL A 93 16.84 -35.07 0.70
C VAL A 93 15.31 -35.15 0.62
N LYS A 94 14.66 -34.03 0.32
CA LYS A 94 13.22 -33.95 0.05
C LYS A 94 13.00 -33.92 -1.46
N ARG A 95 12.66 -35.07 -2.06
CA ARG A 95 12.40 -35.22 -3.50
C ARG A 95 10.95 -35.62 -3.75
N ALA A 96 10.41 -35.18 -4.87
CA ALA A 96 9.14 -35.65 -5.40
C ALA A 96 9.36 -36.76 -6.44
N LYS A 97 8.35 -37.61 -6.65
CA LYS A 97 8.47 -38.82 -7.49
C LYS A 97 8.41 -38.50 -8.98
N ASP A 98 7.38 -37.78 -9.41
CA ASP A 98 7.11 -37.46 -10.82
C ASP A 98 7.56 -36.04 -11.22
N HIS A 99 7.49 -35.73 -12.52
CA HIS A 99 7.93 -34.43 -13.07
C HIS A 99 7.03 -33.27 -12.60
N GLU A 100 5.72 -33.46 -12.55
CA GLU A 100 4.77 -32.42 -12.14
C GLU A 100 4.95 -32.02 -10.67
N GLN A 101 5.05 -33.00 -9.77
CA GLN A 101 5.29 -32.77 -8.36
C GLN A 101 6.67 -32.14 -8.11
N LYS A 102 7.68 -32.41 -8.96
CA LYS A 102 8.97 -31.70 -8.91
C LYS A 102 8.78 -30.21 -9.20
N LEU A 103 7.96 -29.84 -10.19
CA LEU A 103 7.65 -28.42 -10.47
C LEU A 103 6.91 -27.77 -9.30
N VAL A 104 5.91 -28.45 -8.72
CA VAL A 104 5.19 -27.95 -7.53
C VAL A 104 6.14 -27.78 -6.34
N LEU A 105 7.05 -28.74 -6.12
CA LEU A 105 8.03 -28.68 -5.04
C LEU A 105 9.00 -27.50 -5.21
N GLN A 106 9.45 -27.22 -6.44
CA GLN A 106 10.26 -26.03 -6.73
C GLN A 106 9.47 -24.74 -6.49
N GLY A 107 8.18 -24.70 -6.84
CA GLY A 107 7.30 -23.58 -6.50
C GLY A 107 7.19 -23.34 -4.99
N LEU A 108 7.01 -24.40 -4.21
CA LEU A 108 6.96 -24.31 -2.73
C LEU A 108 8.31 -23.91 -2.12
N ARG A 109 9.43 -24.34 -2.73
CA ARG A 109 10.77 -23.87 -2.35
C ARG A 109 10.90 -22.37 -2.58
N LYS A 110 10.47 -21.87 -3.74
CA LYS A 110 10.45 -20.43 -4.08
C LYS A 110 9.58 -19.62 -3.13
N ASP A 111 8.44 -20.17 -2.69
CA ASP A 111 7.60 -19.58 -1.64
C ASP A 111 8.37 -19.44 -0.31
N LEU A 112 9.11 -20.47 0.11
CA LEU A 112 9.96 -20.38 1.30
C LEU A 112 11.07 -19.33 1.14
N GLU A 113 11.73 -19.30 -0.02
CA GLU A 113 12.78 -18.33 -0.35
C GLU A 113 12.28 -16.89 -0.33
N THR A 114 11.04 -16.67 -0.77
CA THR A 114 10.38 -15.36 -0.73
C THR A 114 9.98 -14.95 0.69
N MET A 115 9.40 -15.87 1.47
CA MET A 115 8.82 -15.55 2.77
C MET A 115 9.86 -15.50 3.89
N LEU A 116 10.92 -16.32 3.83
CA LEU A 116 11.95 -16.38 4.88
C LEU A 116 12.60 -15.01 5.19
N PRO A 117 13.07 -14.24 4.21
CA PRO A 117 13.62 -12.89 4.45
C PRO A 117 12.60 -11.96 5.09
N ARG A 118 11.34 -11.98 4.63
CA ARG A 118 10.26 -11.13 5.15
C ARG A 118 9.95 -11.43 6.61
N VAL A 119 9.83 -12.71 6.98
CA VAL A 119 9.58 -13.11 8.38
C VAL A 119 10.78 -12.78 9.28
N ARG A 120 12.02 -12.92 8.77
CA ARG A 120 13.22 -12.49 9.50
C ARG A 120 13.25 -10.97 9.73
N GLN A 121 12.83 -10.18 8.74
CA GLN A 121 12.71 -8.73 8.87
C GLN A 121 11.66 -8.35 9.92
N VAL A 122 10.51 -9.02 9.95
CA VAL A 122 9.52 -8.83 11.03
C VAL A 122 10.11 -9.18 12.39
N ILE A 123 10.84 -10.29 12.54
CA ILE A 123 11.54 -10.61 13.80
C ILE A 123 12.48 -9.48 14.24
N ARG A 124 13.26 -8.91 13.30
CA ARG A 124 14.18 -7.81 13.57
C ARG A 124 13.43 -6.54 13.98
N GLN A 125 12.41 -6.14 13.21
CA GLN A 125 11.65 -4.92 13.48
C GLN A 125 10.88 -5.03 14.81
N SER A 126 10.29 -6.19 15.13
CA SER A 126 9.57 -6.39 16.39
C SER A 126 10.52 -6.36 17.59
N ARG A 127 11.75 -6.89 17.45
CA ARG A 127 12.78 -6.79 18.49
C ARG A 127 13.17 -5.34 18.72
N ALA A 128 13.49 -4.59 17.67
CA ALA A 128 13.89 -3.19 17.78
C ALA A 128 12.77 -2.33 18.39
N ARG A 129 11.53 -2.47 17.90
CA ARG A 129 10.38 -1.69 18.38
C ARG A 129 9.99 -2.00 19.81
N VAL A 130 9.78 -3.29 20.11
CA VAL A 130 9.15 -3.69 21.38
C VAL A 130 10.17 -3.86 22.49
N LEU A 131 11.34 -4.42 22.17
CA LEU A 131 12.37 -4.70 23.17
C LEU A 131 13.44 -3.61 23.23
N GLY A 132 13.68 -2.89 22.12
CA GLY A 132 14.65 -1.80 22.03
C GLY A 132 14.06 -0.39 22.09
N GLY A 133 12.74 -0.22 22.01
CA GLY A 133 12.09 1.09 22.08
C GLY A 133 12.12 1.93 20.80
N ASP A 134 12.72 1.44 19.71
CA ASP A 134 12.81 2.18 18.45
C ASP A 134 11.46 2.19 17.72
N VAL A 135 10.73 3.30 17.76
CA VAL A 135 9.43 3.44 17.10
C VAL A 135 9.51 3.69 15.58
N HIS A 136 10.70 3.99 15.05
CA HIS A 136 10.97 4.45 13.67
C HIS A 136 11.85 3.49 12.85
N VAL A 137 11.78 2.18 13.11
CA VAL A 137 12.52 1.17 12.35
C VAL A 137 12.41 1.36 10.83
N ALA A 138 13.54 1.65 10.19
CA ALA A 138 13.64 1.82 8.74
C ALA A 138 13.24 0.53 7.99
N GLY A 139 12.49 0.70 6.90
CA GLY A 139 12.00 -0.42 6.09
C GLY A 139 11.06 -1.36 6.84
N LYS A 140 10.37 -0.91 7.89
CA LYS A 140 9.37 -1.70 8.62
C LYS A 140 8.33 -2.27 7.64
N LEU A 141 8.13 -3.59 7.70
CA LEU A 141 7.04 -4.24 6.98
C LEU A 141 5.72 -4.02 7.71
N VAL A 142 4.71 -3.61 6.96
CA VAL A 142 3.31 -3.56 7.39
C VAL A 142 2.46 -4.65 6.74
N SER A 143 3.03 -5.41 5.80
CA SER A 143 2.45 -6.63 5.25
C SER A 143 3.57 -7.54 4.80
N ILE A 144 3.55 -8.81 5.21
CA ILE A 144 4.51 -9.80 4.70
C ILE A 144 4.15 -10.28 3.29
N PHE A 145 2.94 -10.00 2.82
CA PHE A 145 2.47 -10.38 1.49
C PHE A 145 2.75 -9.28 0.47
N GLU A 146 2.58 -8.02 0.90
CA GLU A 146 2.78 -6.81 0.09
C GLU A 146 3.86 -5.91 0.73
N PRO A 147 5.15 -6.26 0.60
CA PRO A 147 6.24 -5.60 1.32
C PRO A 147 6.46 -4.14 0.90
N SER A 148 5.97 -3.73 -0.28
CA SER A 148 6.03 -2.36 -0.76
C SER A 148 4.93 -1.46 -0.17
N THR A 149 4.01 -2.01 0.65
CA THR A 149 2.92 -1.21 1.25
C THR A 149 3.46 -0.09 2.12
N GLU A 150 2.97 1.14 1.91
CA GLU A 150 3.35 2.31 2.68
C GLU A 150 2.30 2.65 3.74
N VAL A 151 2.76 3.33 4.80
CA VAL A 151 1.92 3.85 5.87
C VAL A 151 1.54 5.29 5.51
N ILE A 152 0.24 5.53 5.32
CA ILE A 152 -0.28 6.83 4.90
C ILE A 152 -1.03 7.44 6.07
N ARG A 153 -0.45 8.47 6.71
CA ARG A 153 -1.17 9.23 7.74
C ARG A 153 -2.20 10.14 7.08
N LYS A 154 -3.46 9.96 7.41
CA LYS A 154 -4.56 10.85 7.01
C LYS A 154 -4.86 11.73 8.20
N GLY A 155 -4.86 13.05 8.05
CA GLY A 155 -5.19 14.00 9.13
C GLY A 155 -6.64 13.93 9.64
N LYS A 156 -7.32 12.78 9.51
CA LYS A 156 -8.71 12.55 9.92
C LYS A 156 -8.72 11.82 11.25
N ALA A 157 -9.42 12.37 12.25
CA ALA A 157 -9.45 11.87 13.63
C ALA A 157 -9.91 10.40 13.76
N SER A 158 -10.84 9.94 12.92
CA SER A 158 -11.43 8.60 13.00
C SER A 158 -10.59 7.48 12.37
N LYS A 159 -9.73 7.79 11.39
CA LYS A 159 -8.79 6.86 10.74
C LYS A 159 -7.48 7.57 10.44
N PRO A 160 -6.60 7.72 11.45
CA PRO A 160 -5.39 8.50 11.30
C PRO A 160 -4.36 7.85 10.37
N THR A 161 -4.53 6.57 10.00
CA THR A 161 -3.54 5.82 9.22
C THR A 161 -4.21 4.84 8.27
N GLU A 162 -3.91 4.97 6.99
CA GLU A 162 -4.24 4.04 5.89
C GLU A 162 -2.98 3.28 5.45
N PHE A 163 -3.15 2.14 4.77
CA PHE A 163 -2.05 1.30 4.28
C PHE A 163 -2.25 1.02 2.79
N GLY A 164 -1.27 1.36 1.96
CA GLY A 164 -1.37 1.15 0.53
C GLY A 164 -0.31 1.92 -0.25
N LYS A 165 -0.63 2.22 -1.51
CA LYS A 165 0.16 3.07 -2.40
C LYS A 165 -0.57 4.38 -2.65
N MET A 166 0.19 5.44 -2.88
CA MET A 166 -0.39 6.68 -3.38
C MET A 166 -0.70 6.53 -4.87
N VAL A 167 -1.92 6.93 -5.24
CA VAL A 167 -2.38 6.98 -6.63
C VAL A 167 -2.76 8.42 -6.94
N LYS A 168 -2.14 9.01 -7.97
CA LYS A 168 -2.54 10.29 -8.56
C LYS A 168 -3.50 10.01 -9.71
N ILE A 169 -4.58 10.78 -9.77
CA ILE A 169 -5.56 10.79 -10.86
C ILE A 169 -5.59 12.21 -11.43
N GLN A 170 -5.59 12.33 -12.74
CA GLN A 170 -5.81 13.58 -13.47
C GLN A 170 -7.13 13.46 -14.24
N GLU A 171 -7.99 14.45 -14.06
CA GLU A 171 -9.31 14.52 -14.66
C GLU A 171 -9.36 15.75 -15.58
N ALA A 172 -10.07 15.62 -16.69
CA ALA A 172 -10.40 16.70 -17.61
C ALA A 172 -11.93 16.84 -17.72
N GLU A 173 -12.41 17.57 -18.72
CA GLU A 173 -13.84 17.75 -18.98
C GLU A 173 -14.59 16.40 -19.09
N ASN A 174 -15.89 16.45 -18.83
CA ASN A 174 -16.79 15.28 -18.89
C ASN A 174 -16.38 14.11 -17.96
N GLN A 175 -15.65 14.41 -16.88
CA GLN A 175 -15.19 13.44 -15.89
C GLN A 175 -14.27 12.35 -16.48
N ILE A 176 -13.55 12.70 -17.55
CA ILE A 176 -12.60 11.79 -18.19
C ILE A 176 -11.27 11.85 -17.47
N ILE A 177 -10.79 10.67 -17.04
CA ILE A 177 -9.46 10.52 -16.46
C ILE A 177 -8.46 10.44 -17.61
N THR A 178 -7.66 11.47 -17.79
CA THR A 178 -6.68 11.56 -18.89
C THR A 178 -5.37 10.87 -18.53
N HIS A 179 -5.05 10.82 -17.23
CA HIS A 179 -3.84 10.17 -16.75
C HIS A 179 -3.99 9.69 -15.30
N TYR A 180 -3.27 8.62 -14.96
CA TYR A 180 -3.12 8.15 -13.59
C TYR A 180 -1.71 7.65 -13.34
N GLN A 181 -1.28 7.68 -12.09
CA GLN A 181 0.05 7.18 -11.70
C GLN A 181 -0.01 6.49 -10.34
N VAL A 182 0.53 5.27 -10.28
CA VAL A 182 0.76 4.54 -9.02
C VAL A 182 2.22 4.71 -8.63
N PHE A 183 2.48 5.34 -7.50
CA PHE A 183 3.85 5.63 -7.07
C PHE A 183 4.49 4.46 -6.33
N ALA A 184 5.74 4.16 -6.66
CA ALA A 184 6.55 3.15 -5.98
C ALA A 184 6.98 3.61 -4.57
N LYS A 185 7.23 4.91 -4.42
CA LYS A 185 7.42 5.60 -3.13
C LYS A 185 6.63 6.89 -3.18
N ARG A 186 5.98 7.27 -2.09
CA ARG A 186 5.22 8.50 -2.02
C ARG A 186 6.12 9.73 -2.26
N PRO A 187 5.91 10.50 -3.34
CA PRO A 187 6.54 11.81 -3.51
C PRO A 187 5.84 12.86 -2.61
N ASN A 188 6.43 14.05 -2.51
CA ASN A 188 5.73 15.18 -1.93
C ASN A 188 4.57 15.58 -2.88
N ASP A 189 3.41 15.91 -2.31
CA ASP A 189 2.23 16.28 -3.10
C ASP A 189 2.50 17.57 -3.91
N ALA A 190 3.34 18.48 -3.41
CA ALA A 190 3.76 19.69 -4.11
C ALA A 190 4.53 19.40 -5.40
N ASP A 191 5.34 18.34 -5.45
CA ASP A 191 6.20 18.01 -6.60
C ASP A 191 5.40 17.43 -7.79
N LEU A 192 4.08 17.29 -7.65
CA LEU A 192 3.24 16.58 -8.61
C LEU A 192 2.55 17.47 -9.63
N LEU A 193 2.45 18.77 -9.36
CA LEU A 193 1.60 19.69 -10.13
C LEU A 193 2.19 20.00 -11.50
N VAL A 194 3.47 20.38 -11.54
CA VAL A 194 4.19 20.66 -12.79
C VAL A 194 4.26 19.43 -13.70
N PRO A 195 4.69 18.23 -13.22
CA PRO A 195 4.61 17.01 -14.03
C PRO A 195 3.21 16.65 -14.49
N ALA A 196 2.16 17.12 -13.79
CA ALA A 196 0.79 16.90 -14.25
C ALA A 196 0.43 17.76 -15.46
N VAL A 197 0.90 19.00 -15.49
CA VAL A 197 0.68 19.92 -16.62
C VAL A 197 1.49 19.48 -17.83
N GLN A 198 2.76 19.08 -17.64
CA GLN A 198 3.58 18.50 -18.72
C GLN A 198 2.91 17.28 -19.33
N LYS A 199 2.38 16.36 -18.50
CA LYS A 199 1.67 15.18 -19.00
C LYS A 199 0.39 15.53 -19.78
N HIS A 200 -0.31 16.60 -19.38
CA HIS A 200 -1.46 17.10 -20.12
C HIS A 200 -1.02 17.65 -21.48
N GLU A 201 0.04 18.46 -21.52
CA GLU A 201 0.58 19.01 -22.75
C GLU A 201 1.05 17.92 -23.71
N GLU A 202 1.75 16.90 -23.23
CA GLU A 202 2.14 15.72 -24.01
C GLU A 202 0.94 15.00 -24.64
N GLN A 203 -0.21 14.95 -23.95
CA GLN A 203 -1.40 14.24 -24.43
C GLN A 203 -2.27 15.08 -25.37
N PHE A 204 -2.35 16.39 -25.15
CA PHE A 204 -3.29 17.26 -25.84
C PHE A 204 -2.62 18.26 -26.79
N GLY A 205 -1.29 18.28 -26.84
CA GLY A 205 -0.49 19.21 -27.66
C GLY A 205 -0.56 20.66 -27.20
N ARG A 206 -1.10 20.93 -26.01
CA ARG A 206 -1.26 22.27 -25.44
C ARG A 206 -1.38 22.22 -23.93
N VAL A 207 -0.97 23.29 -23.27
CA VAL A 207 -1.18 23.48 -21.84
C VAL A 207 -2.67 23.68 -21.49
N PRO A 208 -3.12 23.24 -20.30
CA PRO A 208 -4.49 23.44 -19.86
C PRO A 208 -4.77 24.93 -19.59
N GLN A 209 -5.98 25.38 -19.92
CA GLN A 209 -6.40 26.75 -19.60
C GLN A 209 -6.61 26.97 -18.10
N LEU A 210 -7.04 25.93 -17.39
CA LEU A 210 -7.32 25.94 -15.96
C LEU A 210 -6.66 24.72 -15.30
N VAL A 211 -5.88 24.97 -14.26
CA VAL A 211 -5.39 23.93 -13.34
C VAL A 211 -6.05 24.16 -11.98
N ALA A 212 -6.69 23.13 -11.43
CA ALA A 212 -7.29 23.19 -10.10
C ALA A 212 -6.82 22.02 -9.23
N GLY A 213 -6.36 22.32 -8.02
CA GLY A 213 -5.77 21.32 -7.11
C GLY A 213 -6.00 21.63 -5.64
N ASP A 214 -5.70 20.64 -4.80
CA ASP A 214 -5.74 20.78 -3.34
C ASP A 214 -4.58 21.63 -2.81
N ALA A 215 -4.74 22.15 -1.60
CA ALA A 215 -3.70 22.95 -0.94
C ALA A 215 -2.35 22.23 -0.80
N GLY A 216 -2.35 20.89 -0.78
CA GLY A 216 -1.12 20.09 -0.73
C GLY A 216 -0.24 20.19 -1.99
N PHE A 217 -0.81 20.60 -3.13
CA PHE A 217 -0.07 20.81 -4.39
C PHE A 217 0.56 22.20 -4.48
N TYR A 218 0.33 23.08 -3.50
CA TYR A 218 0.80 24.44 -3.54
C TYR A 218 2.31 24.53 -3.26
N SER A 219 3.02 25.23 -4.14
CA SER A 219 4.32 25.85 -3.87
C SER A 219 4.41 27.14 -4.69
N ALA A 220 5.19 28.13 -4.25
CA ALA A 220 5.40 29.35 -5.02
C ALA A 220 6.08 29.07 -6.37
N SER A 221 7.05 28.14 -6.36
CA SER A 221 7.73 27.66 -7.57
C SER A 221 6.75 27.08 -8.59
N ASN A 222 5.80 26.26 -8.14
CA ASN A 222 4.81 25.65 -9.04
C ASN A 222 3.94 26.70 -9.72
N GLU A 223 3.55 27.76 -9.03
CA GLU A 223 2.70 28.80 -9.63
C GLU A 223 3.46 29.64 -10.65
N ALA A 224 4.74 29.95 -10.37
CA ALA A 224 5.61 30.63 -11.32
C ALA A 224 5.80 29.77 -12.58
N GLU A 225 6.19 28.51 -12.41
CA GLU A 225 6.45 27.59 -13.51
C GLU A 225 5.20 27.32 -14.36
N LEU A 226 4.03 27.10 -13.74
CA LEU A 226 2.78 26.97 -14.50
C LEU A 226 2.42 28.23 -15.27
N SER A 227 2.74 29.41 -14.73
CA SER A 227 2.49 30.69 -15.41
C SER A 227 3.43 30.86 -16.61
N GLU A 228 4.71 30.49 -16.46
CA GLU A 228 5.71 30.46 -17.54
C GLU A 228 5.35 29.47 -18.64
N MET A 229 4.81 28.30 -18.28
CA MET A 229 4.24 27.33 -19.22
C MET A 229 2.99 27.86 -19.97
N GLY A 230 2.40 28.98 -19.53
CA GLY A 230 1.25 29.60 -20.19
C GLY A 230 -0.12 29.17 -19.65
N VAL A 231 -0.19 28.57 -18.46
CA VAL A 231 -1.48 28.25 -17.80
C VAL A 231 -2.19 29.53 -17.39
N LYS A 232 -3.32 29.83 -18.03
CA LYS A 232 -4.07 31.09 -17.83
C LYS A 232 -4.69 31.21 -16.44
N GLN A 233 -5.13 30.10 -15.86
CA GLN A 233 -5.83 30.10 -14.58
C GLN A 233 -5.32 28.99 -13.65
N ILE A 234 -4.67 29.40 -12.55
CA ILE A 234 -4.17 28.47 -11.53
C ILE A 234 -5.03 28.60 -10.26
N SER A 235 -5.68 27.51 -9.87
CA SER A 235 -6.57 27.42 -8.72
C SER A 235 -6.04 26.39 -7.73
N VAL A 236 -4.96 26.74 -7.02
CA VAL A 236 -4.40 25.93 -5.95
C VAL A 236 -4.30 26.78 -4.68
N PRO A 237 -5.01 26.43 -3.59
CA PRO A 237 -5.11 27.31 -2.43
C PRO A 237 -3.88 27.20 -1.52
N ASN A 238 -3.34 28.35 -1.11
CA ASN A 238 -2.38 28.41 -0.01
C ASN A 238 -3.12 28.73 1.30
N ARG A 239 -3.31 27.70 2.14
CA ARG A 239 -4.05 27.82 3.41
C ARG A 239 -3.26 28.52 4.52
N SER A 240 -1.93 28.56 4.44
CA SER A 240 -1.06 29.18 5.46
C SER A 240 -0.64 30.60 5.11
N THR A 241 -1.17 31.18 4.02
CA THR A 241 -0.74 32.50 3.58
C THR A 241 -1.13 33.63 4.53
N LYS A 242 -0.14 34.46 4.86
CA LYS A 242 -0.34 35.75 5.54
C LYS A 242 -0.48 36.93 4.58
N SER A 243 -0.22 36.73 3.28
CA SER A 243 -0.28 37.79 2.26
C SER A 243 -1.74 38.24 2.02
N PRO A 244 -2.06 39.52 2.20
CA PRO A 244 -3.38 40.08 1.87
C PRO A 244 -3.73 39.95 0.38
N GLU A 245 -2.74 40.12 -0.49
CA GLU A 245 -2.89 40.00 -1.95
C GLU A 245 -3.29 38.57 -2.34
N ARG A 246 -2.63 37.58 -1.75
CA ARG A 246 -2.96 36.17 -2.01
C ARG A 246 -4.37 35.82 -1.52
N ARG A 247 -4.78 36.36 -0.38
CA ARG A 247 -6.16 36.20 0.12
C ARG A 247 -7.17 36.85 -0.84
N ARG A 248 -6.87 38.03 -1.39
CA ARG A 248 -7.71 38.70 -2.40
C ARG A 248 -7.77 37.88 -3.69
N HIS A 249 -6.64 37.34 -4.14
CA HIS A 249 -6.58 36.46 -5.31
C HIS A 249 -7.44 35.19 -5.12
N GLN A 250 -7.32 34.49 -4.00
CA GLN A 250 -8.11 33.28 -3.70
C GLN A 250 -9.62 33.55 -3.58
N LYS A 251 -10.03 34.81 -3.35
CA LYS A 251 -11.44 35.24 -3.33
C LYS A 251 -12.00 35.58 -4.71
N LYS A 252 -11.16 35.71 -5.75
CA LYS A 252 -11.61 36.02 -7.13
C LYS A 252 -12.62 34.98 -7.63
N ARG A 253 -13.59 35.43 -8.44
CA ARG A 253 -14.64 34.56 -9.02
C ARG A 253 -14.05 33.40 -9.83
N SER A 254 -13.01 33.67 -10.62
CA SER A 254 -12.28 32.65 -11.39
C SER A 254 -11.72 31.56 -10.48
N PHE A 255 -10.96 31.95 -9.45
CA PHE A 255 -10.38 31.01 -8.47
C PHE A 255 -11.46 30.16 -7.78
N ARG A 256 -12.56 30.78 -7.34
CA ARG A 256 -13.69 30.06 -6.72
C ARG A 256 -14.34 29.08 -7.70
N ARG A 257 -14.46 29.44 -8.97
CA ARG A 257 -14.98 28.54 -10.02
C ARG A 257 -14.06 27.33 -10.23
N GLY A 258 -12.74 27.55 -10.25
CA GLY A 258 -11.76 26.45 -10.33
C GLY A 258 -11.86 25.49 -9.13
N GLN A 259 -11.99 26.03 -7.92
CA GLN A 259 -12.21 25.21 -6.72
C GLN A 259 -13.55 24.48 -6.71
N LYS A 260 -14.63 25.07 -7.25
CA LYS A 260 -15.91 24.38 -7.42
C LYS A 260 -15.79 23.20 -8.38
N TRP A 261 -15.07 23.37 -9.49
CA TRP A 261 -14.79 22.29 -10.45
C TRP A 261 -13.96 21.16 -9.79
N ARG A 262 -12.91 21.52 -9.05
CA ARG A 262 -12.06 20.57 -8.29
C ARG A 262 -12.87 19.67 -7.35
N THR A 263 -13.92 20.18 -6.72
CA THR A 263 -14.78 19.37 -5.82
C THR A 263 -15.39 18.15 -6.53
N GLY A 264 -15.62 18.21 -7.85
CA GLY A 264 -16.05 17.06 -8.65
C GLY A 264 -15.07 15.88 -8.60
N VAL A 265 -13.77 16.17 -8.59
CA VAL A 265 -12.69 15.16 -8.50
C VAL A 265 -12.76 14.36 -7.20
N GLU A 266 -13.18 14.98 -6.07
CA GLU A 266 -13.36 14.24 -4.81
C GLU A 266 -14.50 13.22 -4.94
N GLY A 267 -15.59 13.60 -5.60
CA GLY A 267 -16.67 12.70 -5.99
C GLY A 267 -16.14 11.56 -6.87
N ARG A 268 -15.32 11.89 -7.86
CA ARG A 268 -14.70 10.93 -8.80
C ARG A 268 -13.81 9.90 -8.09
N ILE A 269 -12.92 10.34 -7.21
CA ILE A 269 -12.11 9.46 -6.36
C ILE A 269 -13.00 8.55 -5.50
N SER A 270 -14.12 9.07 -5.01
CA SER A 270 -15.08 8.30 -4.24
C SER A 270 -15.76 7.21 -5.07
N VAL A 271 -16.15 7.50 -6.32
CA VAL A 271 -16.73 6.53 -7.24
C VAL A 271 -15.69 5.49 -7.66
N LEU A 272 -14.46 5.89 -7.98
CA LEU A 272 -13.34 4.95 -8.25
C LEU A 272 -13.16 3.97 -7.10
N LYS A 273 -13.19 4.44 -5.86
CA LYS A 273 -13.05 3.58 -4.67
C LYS A 273 -14.22 2.64 -4.45
N ARG A 274 -15.45 3.13 -4.61
CA ARG A 274 -16.69 2.40 -4.26
C ARG A 274 -17.18 1.49 -5.38
N ARG A 275 -17.24 1.99 -6.61
CA ARG A 275 -17.74 1.27 -7.79
C ARG A 275 -16.64 0.39 -8.41
N HIS A 276 -15.44 0.95 -8.59
CA HIS A 276 -14.36 0.28 -9.34
C HIS A 276 -13.33 -0.44 -8.43
N GLY A 277 -13.60 -0.51 -7.12
CA GLY A 277 -12.79 -1.30 -6.20
C GLY A 277 -11.41 -0.73 -5.88
N LEU A 278 -11.15 0.56 -6.13
CA LEU A 278 -9.86 1.19 -5.82
C LEU A 278 -9.61 1.37 -4.31
N ASN A 279 -10.59 1.04 -3.47
CA ASN A 279 -10.42 0.96 -2.03
C ASN A 279 -9.56 -0.22 -1.57
N ARG A 280 -9.45 -1.29 -2.38
CA ARG A 280 -8.67 -2.49 -2.05
C ARG A 280 -8.22 -3.22 -3.32
N CYS A 281 -6.93 -3.11 -3.62
CA CYS A 281 -6.29 -3.94 -4.65
C CYS A 281 -6.31 -5.43 -4.24
N ARG A 282 -6.73 -6.28 -5.19
CA ARG A 282 -6.70 -7.76 -5.03
C ARG A 282 -5.48 -8.40 -5.68
N TYR A 283 -4.81 -7.67 -6.56
CA TYR A 283 -3.61 -8.14 -7.26
C TYR A 283 -2.39 -7.95 -6.38
N ARG A 284 -1.38 -8.80 -6.58
CA ARG A 284 -0.15 -8.78 -5.77
C ARG A 284 0.97 -8.02 -6.46
N GLY A 285 1.78 -7.35 -5.65
CA GLY A 285 2.97 -6.62 -6.12
C GLY A 285 2.64 -5.34 -6.90
N ASP A 286 3.69 -4.57 -7.18
CA ASP A 286 3.54 -3.23 -7.76
C ASP A 286 2.95 -3.26 -9.17
N ALA A 287 3.37 -4.21 -10.01
CA ALA A 287 2.77 -4.44 -11.33
C ALA A 287 1.28 -4.87 -11.23
N GLY A 288 0.92 -5.61 -10.18
CA GLY A 288 -0.47 -5.94 -9.88
C GLY A 288 -1.28 -4.69 -9.51
N MET A 289 -0.71 -3.80 -8.69
CA MET A 289 -1.34 -2.54 -8.31
C MET A 289 -1.56 -1.62 -9.52
N GLN A 290 -0.55 -1.47 -10.38
CA GLN A 290 -0.66 -0.67 -11.60
C GLN A 290 -1.77 -1.17 -12.52
N ARG A 291 -1.85 -2.48 -12.75
CA ARG A 291 -2.93 -3.10 -13.54
C ARG A 291 -4.30 -2.90 -12.89
N TRP A 292 -4.43 -3.12 -11.59
CA TRP A 292 -5.70 -2.97 -10.87
C TRP A 292 -6.25 -1.55 -10.97
N VAL A 293 -5.39 -0.55 -10.76
CA VAL A 293 -5.77 0.87 -10.87
C VAL A 293 -6.14 1.20 -12.31
N GLY A 294 -5.32 0.79 -13.29
CA GLY A 294 -5.56 1.07 -14.71
C GLY A 294 -6.89 0.55 -15.22
N LEU A 295 -7.20 -0.73 -14.94
CA LEU A 295 -8.48 -1.32 -15.30
C LEU A 295 -9.66 -0.56 -14.68
N GLY A 296 -9.49 -0.08 -13.44
CA GLY A 296 -10.50 0.71 -12.76
C GLY A 296 -10.71 2.10 -13.38
N VAL A 297 -9.67 2.78 -13.90
CA VAL A 297 -9.88 4.06 -14.61
C VAL A 297 -10.43 3.83 -16.02
N ILE A 298 -10.00 2.77 -16.72
CA ILE A 298 -10.54 2.42 -18.04
C ILE A 298 -12.05 2.16 -17.94
N ALA A 299 -12.46 1.29 -17.01
CA ALA A 299 -13.86 0.99 -16.77
C ALA A 299 -14.68 2.25 -16.44
N ASP A 300 -14.05 3.20 -15.73
CA ASP A 300 -14.71 4.45 -15.42
C ASP A 300 -14.89 5.37 -16.62
N ASN A 301 -13.82 5.57 -17.39
CA ASN A 301 -13.86 6.40 -18.57
C ASN A 301 -14.89 5.87 -19.57
N LEU A 302 -14.96 4.55 -19.78
CA LEU A 302 -15.95 3.95 -20.68
C LEU A 302 -17.40 4.30 -20.28
N ILE A 303 -17.71 4.30 -18.98
CA ILE A 303 -19.03 4.69 -18.49
C ILE A 303 -19.30 6.17 -18.73
N ASN A 304 -18.32 7.05 -18.47
CA ASN A 304 -18.51 8.50 -18.62
C ASN A 304 -18.59 8.90 -20.10
N ILE A 305 -17.81 8.26 -20.98
CA ILE A 305 -17.91 8.41 -22.44
C ILE A 305 -19.30 7.98 -22.91
N GLY A 306 -19.75 6.77 -22.53
CA GLY A 306 -21.07 6.28 -22.94
C GLY A 306 -22.22 7.18 -22.48
N ARG A 307 -22.14 7.73 -21.26
CA ARG A 307 -23.13 8.70 -20.75
C ARG A 307 -23.11 10.01 -21.53
N PHE A 308 -21.93 10.49 -21.89
CA PHE A 308 -21.79 11.73 -22.66
C PHE A 308 -22.36 11.56 -24.07
N LEU A 309 -22.04 10.46 -24.75
CA LEU A 309 -22.57 10.14 -26.08
C LEU A 309 -24.09 9.99 -26.05
N ALA A 310 -24.62 9.19 -25.12
CA ALA A 310 -26.07 8.97 -25.02
C ALA A 310 -26.87 10.26 -24.73
N ALA A 311 -26.30 11.21 -23.99
CA ALA A 311 -26.95 12.50 -23.74
C ALA A 311 -26.93 13.42 -24.97
N ASN A 312 -25.94 13.26 -25.86
CA ASN A 312 -25.81 14.04 -27.08
C ASN A 312 -26.53 13.42 -28.28
N ASP A 313 -26.80 12.11 -28.28
CA ASP A 313 -27.57 11.43 -29.33
C ASP A 313 -29.10 11.64 -29.19
N THR A 314 -29.55 12.17 -28.03
CA THR A 314 -30.96 12.48 -27.76
C THR A 314 -31.36 13.94 -28.05
N GLY A 315 -30.52 14.68 -28.78
CA GLY A 315 -30.80 16.05 -29.25
C GLY A 315 -30.71 16.15 -30.76
#